data_AF-A0A7Y0X9T7-F1
#
_entry.id   AF-A0A7Y0X9T7-F1
#
_cell.length_a   1.000
_cell.length_b   1.000
_cell.length_c   1.000
_cell.angle_alpha   90.00
_cell.angle_beta   90.00
_cell.angle_gamma   90.00
#
_symmetry.space_group_name_H-M   'P 1'
#
loop_
_entity.id
_entity.type
_entity.pdbx_description
1 polymer ?
#
loop_
_entity_poly.entity_id
_entity_poly.type
_entity_poly.pdbx_seq_one_letter_code
_entity_poly.pdbx_strand_id
1 'polypeptide(L)'
;MNKSLLTNVLAIALMAGGHQLQNDYLWYAGLFAFSGAITNWLAIHMLFEKVPGLYGSGVIPARFEEFKLAIKNLMMEQFFTE
;
A
#
# COMPACT_ATOMS: atom_id res chain seq x y z
N MET A 1 5.59 -11.77 15.74
CA MET A 1 6.40 -11.92 14.51
C MET A 1 5.95 -10.87 13.50
N ASN A 2 6.84 -10.00 13.04
CA ASN A 2 6.49 -8.96 12.08
C ASN A 2 6.25 -9.60 10.70
N LYS A 3 4.98 -9.76 10.32
CA LYS A 3 4.58 -10.54 9.13
C LYS A 3 5.18 -9.96 7.84
N SER A 4 5.23 -8.64 7.72
CA SER A 4 5.84 -7.94 6.57
C SER A 4 7.34 -8.19 6.45
N LEU A 5 8.05 -8.28 7.59
CA LEU A 5 9.50 -8.53 7.58
C LEU A 5 9.80 -9.94 7.07
N LEU A 6 9.00 -10.94 7.48
CA LEU A 6 9.11 -12.31 6.98
C LEU A 6 8.88 -12.40 5.47
N THR A 7 7.83 -11.74 4.95
CA THR A 7 7.52 -11.77 3.51
C THR A 7 8.58 -11.07 2.67
N ASN A 8 9.17 -9.97 3.17
CA ASN A 8 10.24 -9.25 2.47
C ASN A 8 11.54 -10.07 2.46
N VAL A 9 11.89 -10.72 3.57
CA VAL A 9 13.04 -11.61 3.64
C VAL A 9 12.87 -12.79 2.67
N LEU A 10 11.68 -13.39 2.61
CA LEU A 10 11.37 -14.45 1.64
C LEU A 10 11.46 -13.96 0.19
N ALA A 11 10.93 -12.77 -0.12
CA ALA A 11 11.02 -12.20 -1.47
C ALA A 11 12.47 -11.97 -1.91
N ILE A 12 13.31 -11.41 -1.03
CA ILE A 12 14.74 -11.22 -1.28
C ILE A 12 15.45 -12.58 -1.44
N ALA A 13 15.13 -13.56 -0.59
CA ALA A 13 15.72 -14.90 -0.68
C ALA A 13 15.36 -15.60 -2.00
N LEU A 14 14.11 -15.49 -2.47
CA LEU A 14 13.68 -16.02 -3.76
C LEU A 14 14.36 -15.30 -4.92
N MET A 15 14.47 -13.97 -4.87
CA MET A 15 15.17 -13.17 -5.87
C MET A 15 16.66 -13.55 -5.95
N ALA A 16 17.35 -13.64 -4.81
CA ALA A 16 18.75 -14.04 -4.74
C ALA A 16 18.95 -15.50 -5.19
N GLY A 17 18.06 -16.41 -4.79
CA GLY A 17 18.05 -17.80 -5.24
C GLY A 17 17.88 -17.92 -6.75
N GLY A 18 16.94 -17.16 -7.34
CA GLY A 18 16.71 -17.11 -8.78
C GLY A 18 17.93 -16.63 -9.58
N HIS A 19 18.62 -15.61 -9.08
CA HIS A 19 19.85 -15.12 -9.70
C HIS A 19 20.98 -16.16 -9.64
N GLN A 20 21.20 -16.81 -8.49
CA GLN A 20 22.28 -17.81 -8.34
C GLN A 20 22.03 -19.10 -9.13
N LEU A 21 20.76 -19.50 -9.27
CA LEU A 21 20.35 -20.67 -10.04
C LEU A 21 20.21 -20.38 -11.55
N GLN A 22 20.45 -19.15 -12.00
CA GLN A 22 20.18 -18.68 -13.38
C GLN A 22 18.77 -19.05 -13.87
N ASN A 23 17.79 -19.02 -12.96
CA ASN A 23 16.40 -19.35 -13.26
C ASN A 23 15.60 -18.06 -13.39
N ASP A 24 15.33 -17.67 -14.63
CA ASP A 24 14.61 -16.44 -14.97
C ASP A 24 13.22 -16.37 -14.30
N TYR A 25 12.49 -17.48 -14.23
CA TYR A 25 11.16 -17.49 -13.60
C TYR A 25 11.25 -17.18 -12.11
N LEU A 26 12.23 -17.77 -11.42
CA LEU A 26 12.43 -17.56 -9.99
C LEU A 26 12.93 -16.13 -9.71
N TRP A 27 13.81 -15.61 -10.57
CA TRP A 27 14.26 -14.23 -10.54
C TRP A 27 13.08 -13.25 -10.68
N TYR A 28 12.24 -13.40 -11.71
CA TYR A 28 11.09 -12.52 -11.93
C TYR A 28 10.04 -12.66 -10.83
N ALA A 29 9.81 -13.86 -10.31
CA ALA A 29 8.90 -14.06 -9.18
C ALA A 29 9.37 -13.34 -7.91
N GLY A 30 10.67 -13.45 -7.58
CA GLY A 30 11.27 -12.72 -6.46
C GLY A 30 11.24 -11.21 -6.66
N LEU A 31 11.57 -10.74 -7.86
CA LEU A 31 11.55 -9.32 -8.22
C LEU A 31 10.14 -8.73 -8.13
N PHE A 32 9.14 -9.44 -8.64
CA PHE A 32 7.73 -9.04 -8.56
C PHE A 32 7.25 -9.00 -7.11
N ALA A 33 7.55 -10.03 -6.32
CA ALA A 33 7.17 -10.09 -4.90
C ALA A 33 7.79 -8.95 -4.09
N PHE A 34 9.08 -8.65 -4.32
CA PHE A 34 9.79 -7.59 -3.61
C PHE A 34 9.30 -6.19 -4.02
N SER A 35 9.18 -5.92 -5.32
CA SER A 35 8.66 -4.66 -5.84
C SER A 35 7.21 -4.41 -5.40
N GLY A 36 6.37 -5.43 -5.46
CA GLY A 36 4.98 -5.38 -5.00
C GLY A 36 4.87 -5.09 -3.50
N ALA A 37 5.72 -5.69 -2.67
CA ALA A 37 5.74 -5.43 -1.24
C ALA A 37 6.12 -3.97 -0.91
N ILE A 38 7.16 -3.43 -1.55
CA ILE A 38 7.56 -2.03 -1.38
C ILE A 38 6.45 -1.09 -1.84
N THR A 39 5.88 -1.33 -3.01
CA THR A 39 4.86 -0.46 -3.60
C THR A 39 3.59 -0.46 -2.76
N ASN A 40 3.18 -1.61 -2.22
CA ASN A 40 2.02 -1.71 -1.33
C ASN A 40 2.26 -1.00 0.01
N TRP A 41 3.45 -1.16 0.60
CA TRP A 41 3.81 -0.43 1.82
C TRP A 41 3.76 1.09 1.58
N LEU A 42 4.35 1.54 0.49
CA LEU A 42 4.36 2.96 0.11
C LEU A 42 2.93 3.46 -0.15
N ALA A 43 2.08 2.69 -0.82
CA ALA A 43 0.69 3.07 -1.09
C ALA A 43 -0.07 3.33 0.22
N ILE A 44 0.02 2.43 1.19
CA ILE A 44 -0.63 2.61 2.50
C ILE A 44 -0.06 3.84 3.21
N HIS A 45 1.26 4.03 3.19
CA HIS A 45 1.90 5.20 3.80
C HIS A 45 1.42 6.51 3.16
N MET A 46 1.35 6.55 1.83
CA MET A 46 0.89 7.71 1.07
C MET A 46 -0.60 8.02 1.26
N LEU A 47 -1.42 7.08 1.72
CA LEU A 47 -2.81 7.40 2.04
C LEU A 47 -2.90 8.38 3.22
N PHE A 48 -2.07 8.19 4.24
CA PHE A 48 -2.14 8.93 5.50
C PHE A 48 -1.12 10.06 5.60
N GLU A 49 0.05 9.91 4.99
CA GLU A 49 1.15 10.86 5.09
C GLU A 49 1.55 11.40 3.72
N LYS A 50 1.98 12.66 3.70
CA LYS A 50 2.47 13.30 2.48
C LYS A 50 3.94 12.93 2.27
N VAL A 51 4.23 12.31 1.13
CA VAL A 51 5.58 11.89 0.76
C VAL A 51 6.14 12.88 -0.25
N PRO A 52 7.34 13.47 0.00
CA PRO A 52 7.92 14.47 -0.90
C PRO A 52 8.22 13.87 -2.27
N GLY A 53 7.81 14.58 -3.33
CA GLY A 53 8.02 14.14 -4.72
C GLY A 53 6.99 13.17 -5.28
N LEU A 54 6.04 12.67 -4.46
CA LEU A 54 4.98 11.78 -4.92
C LEU A 54 3.62 12.49 -4.90
N TYR A 55 3.12 12.82 -6.10
CA TYR A 55 1.78 13.39 -6.29
C TYR A 55 0.71 12.40 -5.83
N GLY A 56 -0.32 12.91 -5.15
CA GLY A 56 -1.40 12.07 -4.59
C GLY A 56 -1.11 11.48 -3.19
N SER A 57 0.02 11.82 -2.57
CA SER A 57 0.29 11.48 -1.18
C SER A 57 -0.47 12.38 -0.19
N GLY A 58 -0.82 11.83 0.97
CA GLY A 58 -1.68 12.46 1.97
C GLY A 58 -3.14 12.61 1.51
N VAL A 59 -3.67 11.66 0.72
CA VAL A 59 -5.01 11.80 0.14
C VAL A 59 -6.12 11.82 1.20
N ILE A 60 -5.99 11.01 2.27
CA ILE A 60 -6.96 10.95 3.36
C ILE A 60 -7.01 12.28 4.12
N PRO A 61 -5.88 12.83 4.65
CA PRO A 61 -5.94 14.12 5.33
C PRO A 61 -6.38 15.25 4.39
N ALA A 62 -6.03 15.20 3.10
CA ALA A 62 -6.46 16.23 2.13
C ALA A 62 -7.98 16.25 1.89
N ARG A 63 -8.65 15.10 2.03
CA ARG A 63 -10.11 14.94 1.81
C ARG A 63 -10.89 14.75 3.11
N PHE A 64 -10.25 14.90 4.28
CA PHE A 64 -10.85 14.55 5.56
C PHE A 64 -12.10 15.39 5.89
N GLU A 65 -12.07 16.70 5.61
CA GLU A 65 -13.23 17.57 5.82
C GLU A 65 -14.39 17.25 4.88
N GLU A 66 -14.10 16.92 3.62
CA GLU A 66 -15.12 16.45 2.66
C GLU A 66 -15.76 15.14 3.13
N PHE A 67 -14.96 14.21 3.63
CA PHE A 67 -15.44 12.95 4.22
C PHE A 67 -16.35 13.19 5.42
N LYS A 68 -15.94 14.08 6.34
CA LYS A 68 -16.72 14.43 7.53
C LYS A 68 -18.08 15.04 7.15
N LEU A 69 -18.08 15.94 6.17
CA LEU A 69 -19.30 16.58 5.68
C LEU A 69 -20.21 15.56 4.97
N ALA A 70 -19.64 14.67 4.16
CA ALA A 70 -20.39 13.61 3.50
C ALA A 70 -21.05 12.64 4.51
N ILE A 71 -20.34 12.23 5.56
CA ILE A 71 -20.91 11.37 6.62
C ILE A 71 -22.03 12.10 7.37
N LYS A 72 -21.83 13.38 7.70
CA LYS A 72 -22.87 14.18 8.34
C LYS A 72 -24.13 14.22 7.48
N ASN A 73 -24.00 14.53 6.19
CA ASN A 73 -25.14 14.61 5.28
C ASN A 73 -25.83 13.25 5.15
N LEU A 74 -25.07 12.17 4.95
CA LEU A 74 -25.60 10.81 4.87
C LEU A 74 -26.39 10.44 6.14
N MET A 75 -25.87 10.74 7.33
CA MET A 75 -26.60 10.46 8.57
C MET A 75 -27.93 11.22 8.62
N MET A 76 -27.90 12.53 8.34
CA MET A 76 -29.09 13.37 8.40
C MET A 76 -30.14 12.90 7.39
N GLU A 77 -29.73 12.64 6.16
CA GLU A 77 -30.62 12.23 5.05
C GLU A 77 -31.18 10.82 5.23
N GLN A 78 -30.36 9.85 5.66
CA GLN A 78 -30.76 8.44 5.66
C GLN A 78 -31.38 7.97 6.98
N PHE A 79 -31.05 8.62 8.10
CA PHE A 79 -31.52 8.17 9.43
C PHE A 79 -32.44 9.17 10.12
N PHE A 80 -32.39 10.44 9.75
CA PHE A 80 -33.14 11.52 10.42
C PHE A 80 -34.08 12.29 9.51
N THR A 81 -34.27 11.83 8.27
CA THR A 81 -35.28 12.38 7.37
C THR A 81 -36.44 11.38 7.30
N GLU A 82 -37.64 11.85 7.65
CA GLU A 82 -38.90 11.09 7.54
C GLU A 82 -39.33 10.88 6.08
#